data_AF-A0A3N5VZY1-F1
#
_entry.id   AF-A0A3N5VZY1-F1
#
_cell.length_a   1.000
_cell.length_b   1.000
_cell.length_c   1.000
_cell.angle_alpha   90.00
_cell.angle_beta   90.00
_cell.angle_gamma   90.00
#
_symmetry.space_group_name_H-M   'P 1'
#
loop_
_entity.id
_entity.type
_entity.pdbx_description
1 polymer ?
#
loop_
_entity_poly.entity_id
_entity_poly.type
_entity_poly.pdbx_seq_one_letter_code
_entity_poly.pdbx_strand_id
1 'polypeptide(L)'
;PEDIVRAVNSGFGFRLPIVGPLAFFDMAGLDNVRDSWEYTNKVDRGRLGPLPQDLLKLVEKGDWGIKTGKGIYDYSGKDGQELVKTREKLLILQLKALGRI
;
A
#
# COMPACT_ATOMS: atom_id res chain seq x y z
N PRO A 1 -17.49 18.81 0.23
CA PRO A 1 -17.31 17.49 0.88
C PRO A 1 -17.41 16.31 -0.09
N GLU A 2 -18.24 16.49 -1.11
CA GLU A 2 -18.57 15.61 -2.22
C GLU A 2 -17.33 15.26 -3.04
N ASP A 3 -16.43 16.22 -3.27
CA ASP A 3 -15.18 15.97 -4.00
C ASP A 3 -14.20 15.11 -3.21
N ILE A 4 -14.17 15.24 -1.88
CA ILE A 4 -13.36 14.37 -1.02
C ILE A 4 -13.92 12.95 -1.09
N VAL A 5 -15.24 12.78 -0.98
CA VAL A 5 -15.90 11.48 -1.11
C VAL A 5 -15.61 10.87 -2.49
N ARG A 6 -15.68 11.67 -3.55
CA ARG A 6 -15.36 11.23 -4.91
C ARG A 6 -13.90 10.80 -5.05
N ALA A 7 -12.96 11.61 -4.54
CA ALA A 7 -11.53 11.31 -4.58
C ALA A 7 -11.20 10.02 -3.80
N VAL A 8 -11.79 9.82 -2.62
CA VAL A 8 -11.58 8.60 -1.83
C VAL A 8 -12.20 7.39 -2.53
N ASN A 9 -13.47 7.50 -2.96
CA ASN A 9 -14.20 6.37 -3.55
C ASN A 9 -13.62 5.94 -4.89
N SER A 10 -13.18 6.88 -5.73
CA SER A 10 -12.56 6.59 -7.04
C SER A 10 -11.05 6.35 -6.93
N GLY A 11 -10.43 6.84 -5.86
CA GLY A 11 -9.02 6.63 -5.52
C GLY A 11 -8.83 5.41 -4.63
N PHE A 12 -8.15 5.56 -3.51
CA PHE A 12 -7.68 4.43 -2.70
C PHE A 12 -8.79 3.67 -1.96
N GLY A 13 -9.97 4.27 -1.72
CA GLY A 13 -11.00 3.74 -0.83
C GLY A 13 -11.51 2.35 -1.23
N PHE A 14 -11.76 2.12 -2.53
CA PHE A 14 -12.23 0.81 -2.99
C PHE A 14 -11.15 -0.28 -2.90
N ARG A 15 -9.87 0.08 -2.76
CA ARG A 15 -8.76 -0.87 -2.65
C ARG A 15 -8.60 -1.42 -1.23
N LEU A 16 -9.07 -0.69 -0.22
CA LEU A 16 -8.93 -1.02 1.19
C LEU A 16 -9.54 -2.38 1.58
N PRO A 17 -10.79 -2.74 1.21
CA PRO A 17 -11.38 -4.02 1.60
C PRO A 17 -10.72 -5.25 0.96
N ILE A 18 -9.92 -5.08 -0.11
CA ILE A 18 -9.28 -6.19 -0.82
C ILE A 18 -7.93 -6.56 -0.22
N VAL A 19 -7.13 -5.56 0.14
CA VAL A 19 -5.74 -5.76 0.57
C VAL A 19 -5.53 -5.37 2.04
N GLY A 20 -6.27 -4.37 2.53
CA GLY A 20 -5.94 -3.66 3.75
C GLY A 20 -4.74 -2.71 3.57
N PRO A 21 -4.59 -1.70 4.45
CA PRO A 21 -3.58 -0.65 4.29
C PRO A 21 -2.14 -1.16 4.49
N LEU A 22 -1.90 -2.09 5.42
CA LEU A 22 -0.55 -2.56 5.73
C LEU A 22 -0.01 -3.48 4.64
N ALA A 23 -0.81 -4.44 4.16
CA ALA A 23 -0.36 -5.29 3.05
C ALA A 23 -0.24 -4.49 1.75
N PHE A 24 -0.96 -3.37 1.62
CA PHE A 24 -0.74 -2.46 0.50
C PHE A 24 0.64 -1.78 0.56
N PHE A 25 1.16 -1.46 1.74
CA PHE A 25 2.53 -0.96 1.88
C PHE A 25 3.57 -1.98 1.45
N ASP A 26 3.39 -3.26 1.81
CA ASP A 26 4.27 -4.35 1.35
C ASP A 26 4.16 -4.60 -0.16
N MET A 27 3.01 -4.32 -0.77
CA MET A 27 2.84 -4.35 -2.24
C MET A 27 3.53 -3.17 -2.91
N ALA A 28 3.46 -1.98 -2.31
CA ALA A 28 4.10 -0.76 -2.84
C ALA A 28 5.62 -0.80 -2.71
N GLY A 29 6.15 -1.49 -1.70
CA GLY A 29 7.54 -1.47 -1.31
C GLY A 29 7.77 -0.56 -0.11
N LEU A 30 8.23 -1.11 1.03
CA LEU A 30 8.45 -0.29 2.23
C LEU A 30 9.52 0.79 2.04
N ASP A 31 10.50 0.56 1.16
CA ASP A 31 11.48 1.56 0.73
C ASP A 31 10.81 2.74 -0.01
N ASN A 32 9.91 2.44 -0.95
CA ASN A 32 9.11 3.47 -1.64
C ASN A 32 8.18 4.22 -0.68
N VAL A 33 7.59 3.50 0.29
CA VAL A 33 6.75 4.10 1.34
C VAL A 33 7.58 5.05 2.20
N ARG A 34 8.80 4.66 2.60
CA ARG A 34 9.72 5.51 3.36
C ARG A 34 10.08 6.77 2.57
N ASP A 35 10.46 6.64 1.30
CA ASP A 35 10.82 7.79 0.44
C ASP A 35 9.63 8.76 0.29
N SER A 36 8.44 8.21 0.03
CA SER A 36 7.21 8.99 -0.13
C SER A 36 6.81 9.69 1.18
N TRP A 37 6.97 9.02 2.32
CA TRP A 37 6.67 9.57 3.64
C TRP A 37 7.60 10.73 3.98
N GLU A 38 8.91 10.55 3.82
CA GLU A 38 9.91 11.58 4.11
C GLU A 38 9.73 12.80 3.22
N TYR A 39 9.48 12.59 1.93
CA TYR A 39 9.17 13.67 1.00
C TYR A 39 7.91 14.44 1.44
N THR A 40 6.81 13.72 1.73
CA THR A 40 5.54 14.36 2.11
C THR A 40 5.68 15.10 3.44
N ASN A 41 6.39 14.52 4.42
CA ASN A 41 6.67 15.15 5.70
C ASN A 41 7.49 16.44 5.52
N LYS A 42 8.48 16.44 4.61
CA LYS A 42 9.25 17.63 4.26
C LYS A 42 8.35 18.72 3.65
N VAL A 43 7.49 18.35 2.70
CA VAL A 43 6.54 19.27 2.06
C VAL A 43 5.55 19.85 3.09
N ASP A 44 5.11 19.03 4.04
CA ASP A 44 4.21 19.46 5.12
C ASP A 44 4.94 20.04 6.35
N ARG A 45 6.18 20.50 6.18
CA ARG A 45 6.98 21.19 7.21
C ARG A 45 7.10 20.40 8.51
N GLY A 46 7.16 19.08 8.42
CA GLY A 46 7.37 18.18 9.56
C GLY A 46 6.10 17.74 10.30
N ARG A 47 4.90 18.15 9.86
CA ARG A 47 3.64 17.87 10.59
C ARG A 47 3.21 16.40 10.60
N LEU A 48 3.61 15.63 9.59
CA LEU A 48 3.37 14.18 9.55
C LEU A 48 4.17 13.42 10.61
N GLY A 49 5.30 13.99 11.03
CA GLY A 49 6.24 13.32 11.93
C GLY A 49 7.08 12.24 11.21
N PRO A 50 8.03 11.64 11.94
CA PRO A 50 8.89 10.60 11.38
C PRO A 50 8.09 9.33 11.05
N LEU A 51 8.59 8.55 10.10
CA LEU A 51 8.06 7.20 9.85
C LEU A 51 8.20 6.35 11.14
N PRO A 52 7.21 5.52 11.49
CA PRO A 52 7.31 4.64 12.65
C PRO A 52 8.58 3.80 12.64
N GLN A 53 9.24 3.70 13.80
CA GLN A 53 10.53 3.02 13.95
C GLN A 53 10.50 1.56 13.51
N ASP A 54 9.38 0.86 13.71
CA ASP A 54 9.27 -0.54 13.29
C ASP A 54 9.24 -0.71 11.77
N LEU A 55 8.71 0.26 11.02
CA LEU A 55 8.79 0.27 9.57
C LEU A 55 10.21 0.61 9.09
N LEU A 56 10.89 1.57 9.73
CA LEU A 56 12.27 1.92 9.40
C LEU A 56 13.20 0.71 9.55
N LYS A 57 13.07 -0.06 10.64
CA LYS A 57 13.85 -1.29 10.86
C LYS A 57 13.65 -2.32 9.75
N LEU A 58 12.45 -2.44 9.19
CA LEU A 58 12.18 -3.35 8.06
C LEU A 58 12.87 -2.85 6.78
N VAL A 59 12.78 -1.55 6.50
CA VAL A 59 13.44 -0.93 5.34
C VAL A 59 14.96 -1.11 5.40
N GLU A 60 15.57 -0.85 6.56
CA GLU A 60 17.02 -1.01 6.80
C GLU A 60 17.49 -2.46 6.65
N LYS A 61 16.64 -3.44 6.99
CA LYS A 61 16.94 -4.87 6.81
C LYS A 61 16.80 -5.35 5.37
N GLY A 62 16.25 -4.55 4.46
CA GLY A 62 15.91 -4.99 3.11
C GLY A 62 14.58 -5.78 3.03
N ASP A 63 13.78 -5.76 4.09
CA ASP A 63 12.46 -6.39 4.14
C ASP A 63 11.43 -5.43 3.53
N TRP A 64 11.42 -5.30 2.20
CA TRP A 64 10.61 -4.31 1.48
C TRP A 64 9.20 -4.78 1.09
N GLY A 65 8.78 -5.97 1.51
CA GLY A 65 7.47 -6.54 1.22
C GLY A 65 7.52 -7.62 0.16
N ILE A 66 6.54 -7.65 -0.75
CA ILE A 66 6.36 -8.76 -1.69
C ILE A 66 7.59 -8.96 -2.58
N LYS A 67 8.23 -7.86 -3.02
CA LYS A 67 9.39 -7.92 -3.93
C LYS A 67 10.64 -8.56 -3.31
N THR A 68 10.73 -8.63 -1.99
CA THR A 68 11.85 -9.25 -1.26
C THR A 68 11.40 -10.49 -0.47
N GLY A 69 10.14 -10.90 -0.58
CA GLY A 69 9.57 -12.04 0.13
C GLY A 69 9.23 -11.78 1.61
N LYS A 70 9.47 -10.57 2.12
CA LYS A 70 9.19 -10.20 3.51
C LYS A 70 9.06 -8.69 3.67
N GLY A 71 8.08 -8.26 4.45
CA GLY A 71 7.89 -6.87 4.90
C GLY A 71 7.19 -6.84 6.26
N ILE A 72 6.07 -6.13 6.35
CA ILE A 72 5.17 -6.22 7.52
C ILE A 72 4.66 -7.66 7.68
N TYR A 73 4.38 -8.34 6.56
CA TYR A 73 4.00 -9.75 6.52
C TYR A 73 5.11 -10.62 5.92
N ASP A 74 5.02 -11.93 6.21
CA ASP A 74 5.86 -12.95 5.59
C ASP A 74 5.24 -13.45 4.27
N TYR A 75 6.01 -13.34 3.20
CA TYR A 75 5.68 -13.80 1.85
C TYR A 75 6.59 -14.95 1.40
N SER A 76 7.42 -15.50 2.29
CA SER A 76 8.27 -16.65 2.01
C SER A 76 7.42 -17.82 1.51
N GLY A 77 7.84 -18.41 0.39
CA GLY A 77 7.11 -19.51 -0.26
C GLY A 77 5.81 -19.12 -0.98
N LYS A 78 5.50 -17.82 -1.09
CA LYS A 78 4.41 -17.32 -1.94
C LYS A 78 4.96 -16.78 -3.26
N ASP A 79 4.19 -16.95 -4.32
CA ASP A 79 4.46 -16.27 -5.58
C ASP A 79 3.91 -14.84 -5.52
N GLY A 80 4.83 -13.87 -5.45
CA GLY A 80 4.49 -12.45 -5.41
C GLY A 80 3.70 -11.98 -6.64
N GLN A 81 3.96 -12.56 -7.83
CA GLN A 81 3.20 -12.21 -9.03
C GLN A 81 1.76 -12.71 -8.95
N GLU A 82 1.54 -13.92 -8.41
CA GLU A 82 0.19 -14.46 -8.22
C GLU A 82 -0.61 -13.66 -7.18
N LEU A 83 0.05 -13.16 -6.12
CA LEU A 83 -0.59 -12.26 -5.15
C LEU A 83 -1.07 -10.95 -5.82
N VAL A 84 -0.22 -10.35 -6.67
CA VAL A 84 -0.57 -9.14 -7.42
C VAL A 84 -1.71 -9.40 -8.40
N LYS A 85 -1.64 -10.49 -9.18
CA LYS A 85 -2.71 -10.86 -10.13
C LYS A 85 -4.04 -11.13 -9.43
N THR A 86 -4.01 -11.83 -8.30
CA THR A 86 -5.22 -12.12 -7.50
C THR A 86 -5.88 -10.81 -7.06
N ARG A 87 -5.08 -9.88 -6.53
CA ARG A 87 -5.54 -8.55 -6.12
C ARG A 87 -6.13 -7.76 -7.30
N GLU A 88 -5.48 -7.75 -8.46
CA GLU A 88 -6.02 -7.08 -9.66
C GLU A 88 -7.36 -7.66 -10.10
N LYS A 89 -7.49 -8.99 -10.09
CA LYS A 89 -8.74 -9.68 -10.41
C LYS A 89 -9.87 -9.26 -9.47
N LEU A 90 -9.61 -9.24 -8.17
CA LEU A 90 -10.58 -8.81 -7.15
C LEU A 90 -10.98 -7.35 -7.31
N LEU A 91 -10.04 -6.45 -7.63
CA LEU A 91 -10.35 -5.04 -7.88
C LEU A 91 -11.24 -4.86 -9.10
N ILE A 92 -10.98 -5.58 -10.20
CA ILE A 92 -11.83 -5.54 -11.40
C ILE A 92 -13.24 -6.05 -11.06
N LEU A 93 -13.36 -7.16 -10.33
CA LEU A 93 -14.66 -7.69 -9.91
C LEU A 93 -15.44 -6.69 -9.05
N GLN A 94 -14.75 -6.04 -8.10
CA GLN A 94 -15.38 -5.04 -7.26
C GLN A 94 -15.84 -3.81 -8.05
N LEU A 95 -15.03 -3.31 -9.00
CA LEU A 95 -15.43 -2.18 -9.84
C LEU A 95 -16.65 -2.51 -10.72
N LYS A 96 -16.73 -3.74 -11.25
CA LYS A 96 -17.92 -4.24 -11.96
C LYS A 96 -19.15 -4.30 -11.05
N ALA A 97 -19.00 -4.86 -9.85
CA ALA A 97 -20.09 -4.95 -8.88
C ALA A 97 -20.62 -3.57 -8.44
N LEU A 98 -19.73 -2.56 -8.42
CA LEU A 98 -20.08 -1.17 -8.15
C LEU A 98 -20.63 -0.40 -9.37
N GLY A 99 -20.73 -1.04 -10.54
CA GLY A 99 -21.21 -0.41 -11.79
C GLY A 99 -20.29 0.69 -12.32
N ARG A 100 -18.98 0.62 -12.03
CA ARG A 100 -18.00 1.64 -12.42
C ARG A 100 -17.25 1.30 -13.71
N ILE A 101 -17.27 0.02 -14.11
CA ILE A 101 -16.78 -0.53 -15.37
C ILE A 101 -17.65 -1.72 -15.79
#